data_AF-A0A965EZ47-F1
#
_entry.id   AF-A0A965EZ47-F1
#
_cell.length_a   1.000
_cell.length_b   1.000
_cell.length_c   1.000
_cell.angle_alpha   90.00
_cell.angle_beta   90.00
_cell.angle_gamma   90.00
#
_symmetry.space_group_name_H-M   'P 1'
#
loop_
_entity.id
_entity.type
_entity.pdbx_description
1 polymer ?
#
loop_
_entity_poly.entity_id
_entity_poly.type
_entity_poly.pdbx_seq_one_letter_code
_entity_poly.pdbx_strand_id
1 'polypeptide(L)' 'MDGTYRPRRTCLSVPGSSPSMIEKAKSLRADQVFLDLED' A
#
# COMPACT_ATOMS: atom_id res chain seq x y z
N MET A 1 -21.33 -5.12 11.02
CA MET A 1 -19.93 -5.15 10.54
C MET A 1 -19.96 -5.88 9.21
N ASP A 2 -20.17 -5.14 8.12
CA ASP A 2 -20.11 -5.72 6.78
C ASP A 2 -18.63 -5.99 6.47
N GLY A 3 -18.21 -7.24 6.61
CA GLY A 3 -16.85 -7.70 6.34
C GLY A 3 -16.63 -7.81 4.84
N THR A 4 -16.75 -6.71 4.11
CA THR A 4 -16.55 -6.67 2.66
C THR A 4 -15.20 -7.30 2.34
N TYR A 5 -15.24 -8.41 1.60
CA TYR A 5 -14.03 -9.13 1.22
C TYR A 5 -13.14 -8.24 0.36
N ARG A 6 -11.95 -7.89 0.87
CA ARG A 6 -10.89 -7.22 0.12
C ARG A 6 -9.82 -8.26 -0.21
N PRO A 7 -9.53 -8.51 -1.50
CA PRO A 7 -8.42 -9.36 -1.89
C PRO A 7 -7.13 -8.87 -1.21
N ARG A 8 -6.30 -9.79 -0.72
CA ARG A 8 -4.98 -9.51 -0.13
C ARG A 8 -3.91 -10.42 -0.75
N ARG A 9 -3.90 -10.53 -2.08
CA ARG A 9 -2.98 -11.42 -2.80
C ARG A 9 -1.59 -10.80 -2.91
N THR A 10 -1.51 -9.47 -2.83
CA THR A 10 -0.27 -8.70 -2.92
C THR A 10 -0.23 -7.60 -1.86
N CYS A 11 0.91 -7.45 -1.19
CA CYS A 11 1.18 -6.38 -0.24
C CYS A 11 2.41 -5.59 -0.68
N LEU A 12 2.24 -4.30 -0.97
CA LEU A 12 3.33 -3.40 -1.37
C LEU A 12 3.73 -2.52 -0.18
N SER A 13 4.94 -2.70 0.33
CA SER A 13 5.53 -1.78 1.31
C SER A 13 6.10 -0.55 0.61
N VAL A 14 5.81 0.64 1.14
CA VAL A 14 6.24 1.93 0.59
C VAL A 14 6.77 2.80 1.72
N PRO A 15 8.04 3.26 1.68
CA PRO A 15 8.58 4.15 2.70
C PRO A 15 7.79 5.46 2.79
N GLY A 16 7.28 5.77 3.98
CA GLY A 16 6.48 6.97 4.24
C GLY A 16 7.28 8.27 4.13
N SER A 17 8.61 8.19 4.17
CA SER A 17 9.52 9.33 4.03
C SER A 17 9.73 9.80 2.58
N SER A 18 9.23 9.05 1.58
CA SER A 18 9.48 9.35 0.16
C SER A 18 8.18 9.65 -0.60
N PRO A 19 7.82 10.94 -0.79
CA PRO A 19 6.65 11.34 -1.56
C PRO A 19 6.63 10.79 -2.98
N SER A 20 7.79 10.67 -3.64
CA SER A 20 7.89 10.13 -4.99
C SER A 20 7.51 8.64 -5.07
N MET A 21 7.89 7.85 -4.07
CA MET A 21 7.50 6.43 -4.00
C MET A 21 6.02 6.28 -3.66
N ILE A 22 5.47 7.17 -2.83
CA ILE A 22 4.03 7.22 -2.55
C ILE A 22 3.23 7.53 -3.83
N GLU A 23 3.64 8.54 -4.61
CA GLU A 23 2.97 8.84 -5.88
C GLU A 23 3.06 7.68 -6.87
N LYS A 24 4.22 7.02 -6.95
CA LYS A 24 4.37 5.82 -7.78
C LYS A 24 3.41 4.70 -7.33
N ALA A 25 3.33 4.44 -6.02
CA ALA A 25 2.53 3.36 -5.47
C ALA A 25 1.04 3.48 -5.81
N LYS A 26 0.49 4.71 -5.88
CA LYS A 26 -0.91 4.97 -6.29
C LYS A 26 -1.25 4.41 -7.68
N SER A 27 -0.26 4.32 -8.57
CA SER A 27 -0.44 3.84 -9.95
C SER A 27 -0.20 2.33 -10.12
N LEU A 28 0.30 1.64 -9.09
CA LEU A 28 0.68 0.23 -9.18
C LEU A 28 -0.51 -0.70 -8.87
N ARG A 29 -0.51 -1.88 -9.48
CA ARG A 29 -1.52 -2.92 -9.27
C ARG A 29 -1.23 -3.73 -8.00
N ALA A 30 -1.39 -3.10 -6.84
CA ALA A 30 -1.33 -3.77 -5.55
C ALA A 30 -2.72 -3.82 -4.92
N ASP A 31 -3.12 -5.01 -4.44
CA ASP A 31 -4.34 -5.19 -3.64
C ASP A 31 -4.25 -4.43 -2.31
N GLN A 32 -3.06 -4.33 -1.71
CA GLN A 32 -2.77 -3.58 -0.49
C GLN A 32 -1.47 -2.78 -0.64
N VAL A 33 -1.51 -1.53 -0.20
CA VAL A 33 -0.33 -0.69 0.00
C VAL A 33 -0.19 -0.39 1.49
N PHE A 34 1.00 -0.61 2.04
CA PHE A 34 1.37 -0.31 3.41
C PHE A 34 2.42 0.81 3.39
N LEU A 35 2.13 1.91 4.09
CA LEU A 35 3.08 3.00 4.29
C LEU A 35 3.94 2.69 5.51
N ASP A 36 5.21 2.49 5.26
CA ASP A 36 6.18 2.13 6.26
C ASP A 36 6.69 3.38 6.98
N LEU A 37 6.42 3.45 8.28
CA LEU A 37 6.87 4.52 9.18
C LEU A 37 7.83 3.99 10.25
N GLU A 38 8.16 2.69 10.21
CA GLU A 38 9.21 2.11 11.03
C GLU A 38 10.59 2.61 10.52
N ASP A 39 11.60 2.57 11.40
CA ASP A 39 12.98 2.96 11.06
C ASP A 39 13.65 1.98 10.07
#